data_AF-A0A2V1C141-F1
#
_entry.id   AF-A0A2V1C141-F1
#
_cell.length_a   1.000
_cell.length_b   1.000
_cell.length_c   1.000
_cell.angle_alpha   90.00
_cell.angle_beta   90.00
_cell.angle_gamma   90.00
#
_symmetry.space_group_name_H-M   'P 1'
#
loop_
_entity.id
_entity.type
_entity.pdbx_description
1 polymer ?
#
loop_
_entity_poly.entity_id
_entity_poly.type
_entity_poly.pdbx_seq_one_letter_code
_entity_poly.pdbx_strand_id
1 'polypeptide(L)'
;MMQEQKLPKSLIVKFKLPRGFSFEELSSASSSTITVQSGAMEPAQIEMASSSTAQPAVKKRGVPSMHAPQMIVKVKVSVKHSTITPAKLFAIHESFLCHYSLHFAKHFKDSNVDTYSVRLSSDEVKCFSSLVDWPYYQRIEDEDGAPLCTRDLILLWKLACDFEIASLENTVIDRIHGRFVFDDWTKT
;
A
#
# COMPACT_ATOMS: atom_id res chain seq x y z
N MET A 1 -10.85 -43.26 34.64
CA MET A 1 -11.14 -41.84 34.92
C MET A 1 -10.84 -41.06 33.65
N MET A 2 -11.87 -40.67 32.90
CA MET A 2 -11.71 -39.91 31.64
C MET A 2 -11.73 -38.41 31.98
N GLN A 3 -10.67 -37.69 31.61
CA GLN A 3 -10.60 -36.24 31.78
C GLN A 3 -11.31 -35.54 30.62
N GLU A 4 -12.35 -34.80 30.95
CA GLU A 4 -13.12 -33.94 30.06
C GLU A 4 -12.27 -32.70 29.69
N GLN A 5 -11.82 -32.61 28.45
CA GLN A 5 -11.08 -31.45 27.94
C GLN A 5 -12.07 -30.31 27.61
N LYS A 6 -11.97 -29.23 28.38
CA LYS A 6 -12.78 -28.02 28.25
C LYS A 6 -12.20 -27.12 27.14
N LEU A 7 -12.96 -26.94 26.05
CA LEU A 7 -12.60 -26.05 24.94
C LEU A 7 -12.47 -24.58 25.41
N PRO A 8 -11.49 -23.81 24.91
CA PRO A 8 -11.35 -22.39 25.21
C PRO A 8 -12.42 -21.56 24.49
N LYS A 9 -12.98 -20.59 25.24
CA LYS A 9 -13.98 -19.62 24.78
C LYS A 9 -13.39 -18.71 23.70
N SER A 10 -14.17 -18.49 22.64
CA SER A 10 -13.87 -17.63 21.49
C SER A 10 -13.26 -16.28 21.86
N LEU A 11 -12.10 -15.97 21.26
CA LEU A 11 -11.43 -14.68 21.37
C LEU A 11 -12.07 -13.68 20.39
N ILE A 12 -12.86 -12.74 20.91
CA ILE A 12 -13.41 -11.63 20.13
C ILE A 12 -12.33 -10.54 20.03
N VAL A 13 -11.70 -10.42 18.86
CA VAL A 13 -10.74 -9.35 18.58
C VAL A 13 -11.51 -8.09 18.17
N LYS A 14 -11.62 -7.12 19.07
CA LYS A 14 -12.15 -5.78 18.76
C LYS A 14 -11.07 -4.95 18.10
N PHE A 15 -11.17 -4.74 16.79
CA PHE A 15 -10.36 -3.76 16.08
C PHE A 15 -10.85 -2.34 16.39
N LYS A 16 -9.99 -1.51 16.97
CA LYS A 16 -10.24 -0.08 17.17
C LYS A 16 -9.62 0.67 16.00
N LEU A 17 -10.46 1.07 15.05
CA LEU A 17 -10.06 1.94 13.94
C LEU A 17 -9.59 3.31 14.47
N PRO A 18 -8.54 3.91 13.88
CA PRO A 18 -8.14 5.27 14.20
C PRO A 18 -9.25 6.26 13.85
N ARG A 19 -9.54 7.18 14.76
CA ARG A 19 -10.50 8.27 14.56
C ARG A 19 -9.95 9.19 13.47
N GLY A 20 -10.63 9.25 12.32
CA GLY A 20 -10.25 10.15 11.23
C GLY A 20 -10.79 9.81 9.83
N PHE A 21 -11.42 8.64 9.63
CA PHE A 21 -12.06 8.31 8.35
C PHE A 21 -13.57 8.58 8.43
N SER A 22 -14.01 9.75 7.94
CA SER A 22 -15.42 10.00 7.64
C SER A 22 -15.72 9.54 6.22
N PHE A 23 -16.59 8.54 6.11
CA PHE A 23 -17.25 8.14 4.87
C PHE A 23 -18.64 8.77 4.86
N GLU A 24 -18.71 10.05 4.54
CA GLU A 24 -19.96 10.76 4.29
C GLU A 24 -19.73 11.73 3.13
N GLU A 25 -19.83 11.24 1.89
CA GLU A 25 -20.29 12.06 0.76
C GLU A 25 -20.46 11.21 -0.49
N LEU A 26 -21.51 10.37 -0.56
CA LEU A 26 -22.11 9.95 -1.84
C LEU A 26 -23.53 9.41 -1.58
N SER A 27 -24.46 10.30 -1.24
CA SER A 27 -25.86 10.16 -1.68
C SER A 27 -26.66 11.42 -1.35
N SER A 28 -26.89 12.28 -2.33
CA SER A 28 -28.11 13.10 -2.37
C SER A 28 -28.32 13.63 -3.79
N ALA A 29 -28.92 12.79 -4.64
CA ALA A 29 -29.53 13.26 -5.88
C ALA A 29 -30.92 13.80 -5.53
N SER A 30 -31.00 15.10 -5.27
CA SER A 30 -32.27 15.81 -5.06
C SER A 30 -32.83 16.26 -6.41
N SER A 31 -33.97 15.67 -6.79
CA SER A 31 -34.89 16.21 -7.80
C SER A 31 -35.24 17.66 -7.47
N SER A 32 -35.00 18.57 -8.41
CA SER A 32 -35.52 19.93 -8.35
C SER A 32 -36.33 20.22 -9.60
N THR A 33 -37.62 20.45 -9.35
CA THR A 33 -38.66 20.91 -10.27
C THR A 33 -38.25 22.22 -10.94
N ILE A 34 -38.47 22.28 -12.26
CA ILE A 34 -38.27 23.47 -13.09
C ILE A 34 -39.46 24.41 -12.91
N THR A 35 -39.21 25.60 -12.38
CA THR A 35 -40.14 26.75 -12.46
C THR A 35 -39.55 27.78 -13.41
N VAL A 36 -40.25 28.04 -14.51
CA VAL A 36 -39.91 29.06 -15.51
C VAL A 36 -40.42 30.41 -15.02
N GLN A 37 -39.52 31.36 -14.78
CA GLN A 37 -39.85 32.78 -14.67
C GLN A 37 -39.06 33.59 -15.71
N SER A 38 -39.82 34.14 -16.65
CA SER A 38 -39.38 35.08 -17.67
C SER A 38 -39.23 36.47 -17.05
N GLY A 39 -38.00 36.98 -17.00
CA GLY A 39 -37.66 38.34 -16.59
C GLY A 39 -36.49 38.86 -17.42
N ALA A 40 -36.71 39.99 -18.08
CA ALA A 40 -35.80 40.61 -19.04
C ALA A 40 -34.70 41.45 -18.37
N MET A 41 -33.59 41.61 -19.10
CA MET A 41 -32.50 42.60 -19.00
C MET A 41 -31.49 42.45 -17.84
N GLU A 42 -30.25 42.02 -18.18
CA GLU A 42 -29.04 42.89 -18.29
C GLU A 42 -27.79 42.00 -18.60
N PRO A 43 -26.92 42.35 -19.58
CA PRO A 43 -25.77 41.53 -19.95
C PRO A 43 -24.55 41.84 -19.05
N ALA A 44 -24.42 41.14 -17.92
CA ALA A 44 -23.17 41.08 -17.17
C ALA A 44 -22.25 40.01 -17.77
N GLN A 45 -21.10 40.44 -18.31
CA GLN A 45 -20.08 39.55 -18.84
C GLN A 45 -19.42 38.77 -17.70
N ILE A 46 -19.78 37.49 -17.56
CA ILE A 46 -19.07 36.54 -16.71
C ILE A 46 -17.87 36.05 -17.51
N GLU A 47 -16.70 36.65 -17.24
CA GLU A 47 -15.41 36.10 -17.68
C GLU A 47 -15.24 34.71 -17.08
N MET A 48 -15.45 33.69 -17.90
CA MET A 48 -15.07 32.31 -17.62
C MET A 48 -13.54 32.23 -17.60
N ALA A 49 -12.95 32.59 -16.45
CA ALA A 49 -11.56 32.32 -16.13
C ALA A 49 -11.36 30.79 -16.09
N SER A 50 -11.09 30.24 -17.26
CA SER A 50 -10.63 28.87 -17.46
C SER A 50 -9.25 28.76 -16.82
N SER A 51 -9.23 28.56 -15.49
CA SER A 51 -8.02 28.19 -14.76
C SER A 51 -7.60 26.80 -15.19
N SER A 52 -6.91 26.74 -16.32
CA SER A 52 -6.08 25.62 -16.74
C SER A 52 -5.01 25.43 -15.67
N THR A 53 -5.33 24.61 -14.69
CA THR A 53 -4.38 24.19 -13.67
C THR A 53 -3.40 23.28 -14.39
N ALA A 54 -2.27 23.86 -14.80
CA ALA A 54 -1.20 23.16 -15.47
C ALA A 54 -0.74 22.00 -14.57
N GLN A 55 -1.20 20.78 -14.87
CA GLN A 55 -0.71 19.60 -14.19
C GLN A 55 0.79 19.51 -14.47
N PRO A 56 1.63 19.44 -13.42
CA PRO A 56 3.08 19.36 -13.60
C PRO A 56 3.39 18.11 -14.43
N ALA A 57 4.14 18.30 -15.51
CA ALA A 57 4.53 17.21 -16.41
C ALA A 57 5.27 16.12 -15.60
N VAL A 58 4.58 15.01 -15.36
CA VAL A 58 5.15 13.85 -14.68
C VAL A 58 6.21 13.27 -15.60
N LYS A 59 7.49 13.49 -15.27
CA LYS A 59 8.60 12.81 -15.94
C LYS A 59 8.35 11.30 -15.84
N LYS A 60 8.14 10.65 -16.99
CA LYS A 60 7.95 9.20 -17.07
C LYS A 60 9.18 8.52 -16.45
N ARG A 61 8.98 7.74 -15.38
CA ARG A 61 10.03 6.90 -14.80
C ARG A 61 10.45 5.87 -15.84
N GLY A 62 11.75 5.71 -16.06
CA GLY A 62 12.27 4.67 -16.96
C GLY A 62 11.87 3.27 -16.49
N VAL A 63 11.70 2.35 -17.43
CA VAL A 63 11.47 0.93 -17.11
C VAL A 63 12.79 0.33 -16.63
N PRO A 64 12.83 -0.29 -15.44
CA PRO A 64 14.05 -0.91 -14.93
C PRO A 64 14.47 -2.06 -15.85
N SER A 65 15.78 -2.24 -16.05
CA SER A 65 16.34 -3.29 -16.90
C SER A 65 17.52 -3.95 -16.20
N MET A 66 17.62 -5.27 -16.34
CA MET A 66 18.74 -6.08 -15.83
C MET A 66 19.86 -6.25 -16.87
N HIS A 67 19.70 -5.72 -18.07
CA HIS A 67 20.68 -5.88 -19.16
C HIS A 67 21.93 -4.98 -19.00
N ALA A 68 21.85 -3.96 -18.15
CA ALA A 68 22.95 -3.06 -17.86
C ALA A 68 23.31 -3.14 -16.37
N PRO A 69 24.59 -2.90 -15.98
CA PRO A 69 24.97 -2.79 -14.59
C PRO A 69 24.06 -1.81 -13.83
N GLN A 70 23.45 -2.27 -12.74
CA GLN A 70 22.54 -1.50 -11.90
C GLN A 70 23.19 -1.22 -10.54
N MET A 71 22.90 -0.06 -9.96
CA MET A 71 23.32 0.24 -8.59
C MET A 71 22.53 -0.63 -7.60
N ILE A 72 23.22 -1.22 -6.63
CA ILE A 72 22.62 -1.98 -5.53
C ILE A 72 22.66 -1.12 -4.28
N VAL A 73 21.48 -0.87 -3.70
CA VAL A 73 21.31 -0.20 -2.41
C VAL A 73 21.06 -1.21 -1.31
N LYS A 74 21.49 -0.88 -0.09
CA LYS A 74 21.32 -1.69 1.10
C LYS A 74 20.22 -1.10 1.97
N VAL A 75 19.17 -1.87 2.22
CA VAL A 75 18.12 -1.50 3.19
C VAL A 75 18.38 -2.21 4.50
N LYS A 76 18.77 -1.44 5.52
CA LYS A 76 18.99 -1.90 6.89
C LYS A 76 17.70 -1.83 7.69
N VAL A 77 17.14 -2.99 8.01
CA VAL A 77 15.89 -3.12 8.76
C VAL A 77 16.21 -3.53 10.19
N SER A 78 15.75 -2.74 11.15
CA SER A 78 15.93 -2.99 12.59
C SER A 78 14.58 -3.09 13.32
N VAL A 79 14.53 -3.90 14.38
CA VAL A 79 13.30 -4.13 15.13
C VAL A 79 13.05 -2.98 16.12
N LYS A 80 11.84 -2.40 16.10
CA LYS A 80 11.39 -1.37 17.06
C LYS A 80 11.52 -1.95 18.48
N HIS A 81 12.16 -1.19 19.36
CA HIS A 81 12.36 -1.54 20.78
C HIS A 81 13.31 -2.72 21.07
N SER A 82 13.95 -3.33 20.07
CA SER A 82 15.01 -4.31 20.31
C SER A 82 16.37 -3.67 20.08
N THR A 83 17.20 -3.63 21.12
CA THR A 83 18.63 -3.31 21.00
C THR A 83 19.49 -4.55 20.79
N ILE A 84 18.92 -5.74 21.01
CA ILE A 84 19.63 -7.02 21.03
C ILE A 84 19.60 -7.70 19.66
N THR A 85 18.49 -7.57 18.94
CA THR A 85 18.33 -8.25 17.64
C THR A 85 19.16 -7.53 16.57
N PRO A 86 20.09 -8.23 15.88
CA PRO A 86 20.86 -7.62 14.81
C PRO A 86 19.94 -7.16 13.67
N ALA A 87 20.31 -6.05 13.02
CA ALA A 87 19.56 -5.54 11.88
C ALA A 87 19.70 -6.49 10.68
N LYS A 88 18.60 -6.77 9.99
CA LYS A 88 18.60 -7.51 8.72
C LYS A 88 18.96 -6.54 7.60
N LEU A 89 19.85 -6.95 6.70
CA LEU A 89 20.27 -6.16 5.54
C LEU A 89 19.70 -6.79 4.28
N PHE A 90 19.04 -5.98 3.47
CA PHE A 90 18.50 -6.36 2.17
C PHE A 90 19.26 -5.62 1.07
N ALA A 91 19.73 -6.34 0.05
CA ALA A 91 20.40 -5.75 -1.10
C ALA A 91 19.42 -5.71 -2.28
N ILE A 92 19.15 -4.52 -2.82
CA ILE A 92 18.10 -4.29 -3.82
C ILE A 92 18.64 -3.40 -4.91
N HIS A 93 18.27 -3.66 -6.17
CA HIS A 93 18.56 -2.75 -7.27
C HIS A 93 17.77 -1.46 -7.10
N GLU A 94 18.48 -0.34 -7.04
CA GLU A 94 17.91 0.99 -6.83
C GLU A 94 16.85 1.31 -7.89
N SER A 95 17.11 0.96 -9.15
CA SER A 95 16.20 1.24 -10.27
C SER A 95 14.85 0.57 -10.12
N PHE A 96 14.80 -0.67 -9.64
CA PHE A 96 13.55 -1.37 -9.33
C PHE A 96 12.83 -0.70 -8.16
N LEU A 97 13.56 -0.43 -7.08
CA LEU A 97 13.00 0.15 -5.88
C LEU A 97 12.39 1.54 -6.14
N CYS A 98 13.11 2.41 -6.85
CA CYS A 98 12.66 3.75 -7.24
C CYS A 98 11.57 3.75 -8.33
N HIS A 99 11.54 2.72 -9.18
CA HIS A 99 10.47 2.56 -10.17
C HIS A 99 9.11 2.36 -9.48
N TYR A 100 9.05 1.44 -8.51
CA TYR A 100 7.81 1.07 -7.84
C TYR A 100 7.45 1.96 -6.65
N SER A 101 8.43 2.51 -5.93
CA SER A 101 8.21 3.34 -4.74
C SER A 101 8.56 4.79 -5.01
N LEU A 102 7.56 5.67 -4.88
CA LEU A 102 7.81 7.11 -4.93
C LEU A 102 8.59 7.59 -3.69
N HIS A 103 8.39 6.95 -2.53
CA HIS A 103 9.15 7.21 -1.32
C HIS A 103 10.66 7.02 -1.54
N PHE A 104 11.08 5.85 -2.07
CA PHE A 104 12.49 5.58 -2.34
C PHE A 104 13.05 6.45 -3.45
N ALA A 105 12.27 6.72 -4.50
CA ALA A 105 12.68 7.64 -5.56
C ALA A 105 13.01 9.05 -5.02
N LYS A 106 12.20 9.57 -4.08
CA LYS A 106 12.49 10.85 -3.41
C LYS A 106 13.77 10.75 -2.56
N HIS A 107 13.93 9.65 -1.82
CA HIS A 107 15.06 9.46 -0.90
C HIS A 107 16.41 9.38 -1.63
N PHE A 108 16.51 8.58 -2.69
CA PHE A 108 17.78 8.35 -3.40
C PHE A 108 18.10 9.43 -4.43
N LYS A 109 17.12 10.22 -4.88
CA LYS A 109 17.37 11.29 -5.86
C LYS A 109 18.33 12.37 -5.34
N ASP A 110 18.22 12.71 -4.06
CA ASP A 110 18.96 13.82 -3.46
C ASP A 110 20.14 13.34 -2.57
N SER A 111 20.27 12.02 -2.39
CA SER A 111 21.27 11.42 -1.52
C SER A 111 22.17 10.46 -2.30
N ASN A 112 23.49 10.71 -2.32
CA ASN A 112 24.50 9.73 -2.76
C ASN A 112 24.67 8.61 -1.71
N VAL A 113 23.58 8.19 -1.08
CA VAL A 113 23.57 7.26 0.04
C VAL A 113 23.21 5.88 -0.49
N ASP A 114 24.12 4.95 -0.30
CA ASP A 114 23.94 3.54 -0.69
C ASP A 114 23.10 2.75 0.31
N THR A 115 22.83 3.33 1.50
CA THR A 115 22.23 2.63 2.64
C THR A 115 21.03 3.37 3.20
N TYR A 116 19.85 2.77 3.07
CA TYR A 116 18.62 3.25 3.70
C TYR A 116 18.36 2.48 5.00
N SER A 117 18.05 3.16 6.11
CA SER A 117 17.78 2.53 7.40
C SER A 117 16.33 2.74 7.83
N VAL A 118 15.65 1.65 8.22
CA VAL A 118 14.28 1.70 8.73
C VAL A 118 14.12 0.87 9.99
N ARG A 119 13.21 1.33 10.86
CA ARG A 119 12.81 0.64 12.09
C ARG A 119 11.39 0.12 11.92
N LEU A 120 11.20 -1.19 12.06
CA LEU A 120 9.93 -1.90 11.87
C LEU A 120 9.59 -2.76 13.09
N SER A 121 8.33 -3.09 13.34
CA SER A 121 7.97 -4.09 14.36
C SER A 121 8.48 -5.47 13.96
N SER A 122 8.58 -6.40 14.91
CA SER A 122 9.07 -7.76 14.61
C SER A 122 8.25 -8.46 13.51
N ASP A 123 6.93 -8.27 13.51
CA ASP A 123 6.04 -8.83 12.48
C ASP A 123 6.20 -8.13 11.12
N GLU A 124 6.42 -6.81 11.13
CA GLU A 124 6.70 -6.03 9.92
C GLU A 124 8.04 -6.45 9.28
N VAL A 125 9.07 -6.78 10.07
CA VAL A 125 10.37 -7.26 9.53
C VAL A 125 10.19 -8.55 8.72
N LYS A 126 9.33 -9.47 9.19
CA LYS A 126 9.02 -10.70 8.45
C LYS A 126 8.37 -10.40 7.11
N CYS A 127 7.42 -9.46 7.07
CA CYS A 127 6.71 -9.12 5.84
C CYS A 127 7.57 -8.26 4.88
N PHE A 128 8.62 -7.63 5.41
CA PHE A 128 9.51 -6.79 4.61
C PHE A 128 10.28 -7.59 3.55
N SER A 129 10.62 -8.87 3.77
CA SER A 129 11.24 -9.70 2.72
C SER A 129 10.33 -9.83 1.49
N SER A 130 9.05 -10.11 1.69
CA SER A 130 8.08 -10.19 0.58
C SER A 130 7.95 -8.86 -0.17
N LEU A 131 8.06 -7.71 0.52
CA LEU A 131 8.09 -6.40 -0.13
C LEU A 131 9.33 -6.22 -1.03
N VAL A 132 10.49 -6.71 -0.57
CA VAL A 132 11.76 -6.64 -1.32
C VAL A 132 11.78 -7.58 -2.52
N ASP A 133 11.17 -8.75 -2.40
CA ASP A 133 11.13 -9.76 -3.46
C ASP A 133 10.09 -9.44 -4.54
N TRP A 134 8.98 -8.78 -4.16
CA TRP A 134 7.87 -8.48 -5.06
C TRP A 134 8.27 -7.70 -6.34
N PRO A 135 9.13 -6.66 -6.32
CA PRO A 135 9.60 -5.98 -7.53
C PRO A 135 10.19 -6.90 -8.59
N TYR A 136 10.79 -8.03 -8.18
CA TYR A 136 11.43 -8.99 -9.08
C TYR A 136 10.48 -10.05 -9.60
N TYR A 137 9.67 -10.62 -8.71
CA TYR A 137 8.86 -11.79 -9.04
C TYR A 137 7.39 -11.47 -9.31
N GLN A 138 6.92 -10.29 -8.88
CA GLN A 138 5.51 -9.89 -8.93
C GLN A 138 4.58 -10.94 -8.27
N ARG A 139 5.08 -11.58 -7.19
CA ARG A 139 4.39 -12.61 -6.41
C ARG A 139 4.45 -12.27 -4.92
N ILE A 140 3.46 -12.75 -4.17
CA ILE A 140 3.34 -12.54 -2.72
C ILE A 140 3.34 -13.91 -2.06
N GLU A 141 4.54 -14.34 -1.67
CA GLU A 141 4.84 -15.63 -1.07
C GLU A 141 5.77 -15.38 0.15
N ASP A 142 5.84 -16.33 1.07
CA ASP A 142 6.84 -16.34 2.14
C ASP A 142 8.19 -16.90 1.65
N GLU A 143 9.16 -17.00 2.58
CA GLU A 143 10.51 -17.51 2.28
C GLU A 143 10.50 -18.97 1.78
N ASP A 144 9.44 -19.74 2.07
CA ASP A 144 9.24 -21.13 1.63
C ASP A 144 8.45 -21.23 0.30
N GLY A 145 8.04 -20.09 -0.28
CA GLY A 145 7.19 -20.05 -1.47
C GLY A 145 5.71 -20.32 -1.20
N ALA A 146 5.30 -20.39 0.06
CA ALA A 146 3.90 -20.58 0.45
C ALA A 146 3.15 -19.24 0.46
N PRO A 147 1.83 -19.25 0.23
CA PRO A 147 1.05 -18.02 0.18
C PRO A 147 0.87 -17.42 1.58
N LEU A 148 1.15 -16.12 1.74
CA LEU A 148 1.04 -15.42 3.03
C LEU A 148 -0.34 -15.57 3.68
N CYS A 149 -0.40 -15.68 5.00
CA CYS A 149 -1.66 -15.66 5.74
C CYS A 149 -2.32 -14.26 5.69
N THR A 150 -3.63 -14.16 5.97
CA THR A 150 -4.37 -12.88 5.89
C THR A 150 -3.77 -11.79 6.78
N ARG A 151 -3.25 -12.14 7.96
CA ARG A 151 -2.58 -11.19 8.85
C ARG A 151 -1.32 -10.62 8.21
N ASP A 152 -0.48 -11.48 7.63
CA ASP A 152 0.78 -11.07 7.00
C ASP A 152 0.51 -10.26 5.72
N LEU A 153 -0.58 -10.57 4.98
CA LEU A 153 -1.06 -9.73 3.86
C LEU A 153 -1.45 -8.33 4.32
N ILE A 154 -2.21 -8.17 5.40
CA ILE A 154 -2.57 -6.84 5.93
C ILE A 154 -1.33 -6.05 6.33
N LEU A 155 -0.34 -6.71 6.94
CA LEU A 155 0.94 -6.07 7.28
C LEU A 155 1.74 -5.67 6.04
N LEU A 156 1.77 -6.52 5.00
CA LEU A 156 2.41 -6.20 3.73
C LEU A 156 1.72 -5.03 3.02
N TRP A 157 0.39 -4.99 3.02
CA TRP A 157 -0.38 -3.86 2.49
C TRP A 157 -0.02 -2.56 3.20
N LYS A 158 0.02 -2.57 4.54
CA LYS A 158 0.44 -1.42 5.33
C LYS A 158 1.85 -0.96 4.96
N LEU A 159 2.81 -1.88 4.84
CA LEU A 159 4.18 -1.54 4.42
C LEU A 159 4.20 -0.92 3.02
N ALA A 160 3.40 -1.45 2.08
CA ALA A 160 3.29 -0.91 0.74
C ALA A 160 2.78 0.54 0.76
N CYS A 161 1.77 0.84 1.60
CA CYS A 161 1.31 2.22 1.81
C CYS A 161 2.40 3.11 2.41
N ASP A 162 3.09 2.65 3.46
CA ASP A 162 4.15 3.40 4.15
C ASP A 162 5.31 3.75 3.18
N PHE A 163 5.58 2.89 2.20
CA PHE A 163 6.60 3.10 1.16
C PHE A 163 6.04 3.60 -0.18
N GLU A 164 4.79 4.03 -0.26
CA GLU A 164 4.15 4.56 -1.48
C GLU A 164 4.31 3.60 -2.70
N ILE A 165 3.96 2.32 -2.54
CA ILE A 165 4.06 1.26 -3.57
C ILE A 165 2.66 0.82 -4.05
N ALA A 166 1.97 1.69 -4.77
CA ALA A 166 0.57 1.49 -5.18
C ALA A 166 0.29 0.16 -5.91
N SER A 167 1.21 -0.30 -6.76
CA SER A 167 1.04 -1.58 -7.47
C SER A 167 1.05 -2.78 -6.52
N LEU A 168 1.87 -2.74 -5.46
CA LEU A 168 1.87 -3.78 -4.43
C LEU A 168 0.61 -3.68 -3.56
N GLU A 169 0.17 -2.47 -3.22
CA GLU A 169 -1.09 -2.27 -2.50
C GLU A 169 -2.26 -2.96 -3.20
N ASN A 170 -2.44 -2.69 -4.50
CA ASN A 170 -3.48 -3.30 -5.32
C ASN A 170 -3.33 -4.82 -5.38
N THR A 171 -2.10 -5.33 -5.59
CA THR A 171 -1.85 -6.78 -5.63
C THR A 171 -2.23 -7.46 -4.32
N VAL A 172 -1.96 -6.82 -3.18
CA VAL A 172 -2.31 -7.37 -1.86
C VAL A 172 -3.84 -7.35 -1.66
N ILE A 173 -4.52 -6.26 -2.03
CA ILE A 173 -5.98 -6.14 -1.95
C ILE A 173 -6.66 -7.21 -2.81
N ASP A 174 -6.20 -7.42 -4.05
CA ASP A 174 -6.71 -8.47 -4.92
C ASP A 174 -6.54 -9.86 -4.31
N ARG A 175 -5.42 -10.13 -3.63
CA ARG A 175 -5.18 -11.39 -2.92
C ARG A 175 -6.08 -11.56 -1.70
N ILE A 176 -6.32 -10.48 -0.95
CA ILE A 176 -7.23 -10.48 0.18
C ILE A 176 -8.65 -10.80 -0.31
N HIS A 177 -9.15 -10.08 -1.32
CA HIS A 177 -10.50 -10.31 -1.87
C HIS A 177 -10.65 -11.65 -2.59
N GLY A 178 -9.65 -12.08 -3.36
CA GLY A 178 -9.68 -13.34 -4.09
C GLY A 178 -9.80 -14.57 -3.18
N ARG A 179 -9.28 -14.50 -1.95
CA ARG A 179 -9.50 -15.56 -0.95
C ARG A 179 -10.94 -15.63 -0.45
N PHE A 180 -11.60 -14.49 -0.28
CA PHE A 180 -12.99 -14.47 0.20
C PHE A 180 -13.98 -15.05 -0.82
N VAL A 181 -13.68 -14.97 -2.11
CA VAL A 181 -14.60 -15.46 -3.16
C VAL A 181 -14.60 -17.00 -3.25
N PHE A 182 -13.49 -17.67 -2.95
CA PHE A 182 -13.38 -19.13 -3.14
C PHE A 182 -13.83 -19.97 -1.93
N ASP A 183 -13.73 -19.46 -0.71
CA ASP A 183 -14.06 -20.24 0.50
C ASP A 183 -15.57 -20.39 0.75
N ASP A 184 -16.42 -19.60 0.08
CA ASP A 184 -17.86 -19.53 0.37
C ASP A 184 -18.72 -20.46 -0.51
N TRP A 185 -18.19 -20.99 -1.61
CA TRP A 185 -18.99 -21.72 -2.62
C TRP A 185 -18.85 -23.25 -2.57
N THR A 186 -17.96 -23.79 -1.75
CA THR A 186 -17.68 -25.25 -1.68
C THR A 186 -18.33 -25.94 -0.47
N LYS A 187 -19.21 -25.24 0.26
CA LYS A 187 -19.91 -25.76 1.46
C LYS A 187 -21.44 -25.86 1.27
N THR A 188 -21.87 -26.38 0.13
CA THR A 188 -23.26 -26.80 -0.11
C THR A 188 -23.26 -28.23 -0.62
#